data_AF-A0A2G9ZDZ2-F1
#
_entry.id   AF-A0A2G9ZDZ2-F1
#
_cell.length_a   1.000
_cell.length_b   1.000
_cell.length_c   1.000
_cell.angle_alpha   90.00
_cell.angle_beta   90.00
_cell.angle_gamma   90.00
#
_symmetry.space_group_name_H-M   'P 1'
#
loop_
_entity.id
_entity.type
_entity.pdbx_description
1 polymer ?
#
loop_
_entity_poly.entity_id
_entity_poly.type
_entity_poly.pdbx_seq_one_letter_code
_entity_poly.pdbx_strand_id
1 'polypeptide(L)'
;MTQILLVKKASGLNYSIEAGVHDGIRNFDHHPGIAGAEGQPCPARNASIPKIIGVANHIVEISHIDADTLLGIWRMAGFNDPTSDWLGWLDLKMLEQIDLNGTSGVPPCDTLFFVIGVSEIAKSLGFPRVADEPQDVTPIVREMIGRKSFADFVAAGQTAHARSEAAYRTCRQGISPNGKVGFWAIGKDDPLDPSRPYQDGVGVVVVYRSHYQSVSIYCDPTSQYAFGGKEVGGIMFAGHPKACGSPPGHYL
;
A
#
# COMPACT_ATOMS: atom_id res chain seq x y z
N MET A 1 -16.73 -0.15 -22.01
CA MET A 1 -15.46 0.30 -21.40
C MET A 1 -15.48 -0.17 -19.96
N THR A 2 -14.37 -0.68 -19.43
CA THR A 2 -14.29 -1.15 -18.04
C THR A 2 -14.30 0.05 -17.09
N GLN A 3 -15.22 0.05 -16.14
CA GLN A 3 -15.29 1.03 -15.04
C GLN A 3 -14.55 0.46 -13.83
N ILE A 4 -13.85 1.29 -13.08
CA ILE A 4 -13.11 0.92 -11.88
C ILE A 4 -13.69 1.70 -10.70
N LEU A 5 -14.23 0.97 -9.72
CA LEU A 5 -14.84 1.54 -8.53
C LEU A 5 -14.00 1.25 -7.29
N LEU A 6 -13.72 2.29 -6.51
CA LEU A 6 -13.15 2.18 -5.18
C LEU A 6 -14.28 1.94 -4.17
N VAL A 7 -14.21 0.84 -3.44
CA VAL A 7 -15.25 0.36 -2.50
C VAL A 7 -14.62 -0.15 -1.21
N LYS A 8 -15.33 -0.08 -0.07
CA LYS A 8 -14.82 -0.70 1.18
C LYS A 8 -14.68 -2.21 1.11
N LYS A 9 -15.58 -2.84 0.36
CA LYS A 9 -15.62 -4.28 0.12
C LYS A 9 -16.34 -4.52 -1.20
N ALA A 10 -15.83 -5.47 -1.98
CA ALA A 10 -16.48 -5.88 -3.21
C ALA A 10 -17.88 -6.46 -2.95
N SER A 11 -18.78 -6.24 -3.90
CA SER A 11 -20.15 -6.76 -3.92
C SER A 11 -20.21 -8.26 -4.17
N GLY A 12 -19.17 -8.81 -4.83
CA GLY A 12 -19.13 -10.19 -5.34
C GLY A 12 -19.97 -10.41 -6.61
N LEU A 13 -20.68 -9.38 -7.09
CA LEU A 13 -21.46 -9.45 -8.34
C LEU A 13 -20.62 -9.05 -9.56
N ASN A 14 -19.70 -8.11 -9.35
CA ASN A 14 -18.75 -7.59 -10.33
C ASN A 14 -17.43 -8.37 -10.31
N TYR A 15 -16.47 -7.92 -11.12
CA TYR A 15 -15.09 -8.36 -10.94
C TYR A 15 -14.46 -7.60 -9.78
N SER A 16 -13.50 -8.19 -9.08
CA SER A 16 -12.76 -7.49 -8.03
C SER A 16 -11.29 -7.87 -7.99
N ILE A 17 -10.47 -6.91 -7.57
CA ILE A 17 -9.04 -7.06 -7.27
C ILE A 17 -8.78 -6.42 -5.91
N GLU A 18 -8.21 -7.15 -4.95
CA GLU A 18 -7.84 -6.62 -3.63
C GLU A 18 -8.99 -5.88 -2.92
N ALA A 19 -10.13 -6.56 -2.78
CA ALA A 19 -11.38 -5.97 -2.31
C ALA A 19 -12.19 -6.85 -1.31
N GLY A 20 -11.52 -7.80 -0.66
CA GLY A 20 -12.05 -8.65 0.41
C GLY A 20 -12.99 -9.77 -0.06
N VAL A 21 -12.90 -10.16 -1.33
CA VAL A 21 -13.66 -11.28 -1.92
C VAL A 21 -12.75 -12.07 -2.86
N HIS A 22 -12.78 -13.40 -2.73
CA HIS A 22 -12.03 -14.32 -3.57
C HIS A 22 -12.92 -15.47 -4.06
N ASP A 23 -12.93 -15.71 -5.37
CA ASP A 23 -13.54 -16.91 -5.97
C ASP A 23 -12.64 -17.57 -7.05
N GLY A 24 -11.50 -16.95 -7.40
CA GLY A 24 -10.57 -17.44 -8.41
C GLY A 24 -11.11 -17.38 -9.85
N ILE A 25 -12.27 -16.75 -10.06
CA ILE A 25 -12.95 -16.66 -11.37
C ILE A 25 -13.16 -15.20 -11.76
N ARG A 26 -13.75 -14.40 -10.86
CA ARG A 26 -14.04 -12.97 -11.05
C ARG A 26 -13.40 -12.09 -9.97
N ASN A 27 -13.21 -12.66 -8.78
CA ASN A 27 -12.80 -11.94 -7.60
C ASN A 27 -11.46 -12.51 -7.11
N PHE A 28 -10.46 -11.63 -6.99
CA PHE A 28 -9.08 -12.01 -6.68
C PHE A 28 -8.57 -11.17 -5.51
N ASP A 29 -8.26 -11.84 -4.41
CA ASP A 29 -7.72 -11.26 -3.18
C ASP A 29 -6.87 -12.33 -2.48
N HIS A 30 -5.79 -11.91 -1.82
CA HIS A 30 -4.87 -12.77 -1.07
C HIS A 30 -4.78 -12.45 0.43
N HIS A 31 -5.47 -11.41 0.91
CA HIS A 31 -5.41 -11.02 2.30
C HIS A 31 -6.21 -12.00 3.17
N PRO A 32 -5.69 -12.43 4.34
CA PRO A 32 -6.40 -13.30 5.25
C PRO A 32 -7.57 -12.56 5.91
N GLY A 33 -8.76 -12.61 5.29
CA GLY A 33 -9.96 -11.97 5.81
C GLY A 33 -11.18 -12.11 4.91
N ILE A 34 -12.16 -12.88 5.39
CA ILE A 34 -13.46 -13.24 4.78
C ILE A 34 -13.36 -14.32 3.69
N ALA A 35 -13.33 -15.57 4.18
CA ALA A 35 -13.49 -16.83 3.47
C ALA A 35 -12.38 -17.21 2.46
N GLY A 36 -11.34 -17.90 2.94
CA GLY A 36 -10.64 -18.92 2.14
C GLY A 36 -9.34 -18.53 1.43
N ALA A 37 -8.72 -17.39 1.74
CA ALA A 37 -7.53 -16.89 1.03
C ALA A 37 -6.19 -17.57 1.39
N GLU A 38 -6.14 -18.55 2.30
CA GLU A 38 -4.89 -19.27 2.60
C GLU A 38 -4.36 -19.98 1.34
N GLY A 39 -3.20 -19.54 0.85
CA GLY A 39 -2.53 -20.11 -0.32
C GLY A 39 -2.95 -19.54 -1.68
N GLN A 40 -3.74 -18.46 -1.71
CA GLN A 40 -4.10 -17.80 -2.97
C GLN A 40 -2.98 -16.89 -3.47
N PRO A 41 -2.68 -16.89 -4.78
CA PRO A 41 -1.64 -16.02 -5.33
C PRO A 41 -2.13 -14.57 -5.39
N CYS A 42 -1.23 -13.65 -5.03
CA CYS A 42 -1.45 -12.21 -5.21
C CYS A 42 -1.81 -11.87 -6.67
N PRO A 43 -2.69 -10.88 -6.92
CA PRO A 43 -3.03 -10.43 -8.28
C PRO A 43 -1.85 -10.24 -9.23
N ALA A 44 -0.70 -9.73 -8.76
CA ALA A 44 0.50 -9.57 -9.57
C ALA A 44 1.07 -10.91 -10.08
N ARG A 45 0.95 -11.99 -9.30
CA ARG A 45 1.39 -13.36 -9.64
C ARG A 45 0.27 -14.26 -10.13
N ASN A 46 -0.98 -13.82 -10.07
CA ASN A 46 -2.12 -14.65 -10.42
C ASN A 46 -2.34 -14.71 -11.94
N ALA A 47 -1.84 -15.79 -12.55
CA ALA A 47 -2.00 -16.04 -13.98
C ALA A 47 -3.43 -16.41 -14.40
N SER A 48 -4.33 -16.69 -13.46
CA SER A 48 -5.73 -17.05 -13.74
C SER A 48 -6.64 -15.84 -13.96
N ILE A 49 -6.18 -14.61 -13.66
CA ILE A 49 -6.96 -13.39 -13.86
C ILE A 49 -7.39 -13.30 -15.34
N PRO A 50 -8.71 -13.31 -15.63
CA PRO A 50 -9.20 -13.29 -17.00
C PRO A 50 -9.02 -11.91 -17.62
N LYS A 51 -8.63 -11.89 -18.90
CA LYS A 51 -8.68 -10.66 -19.71
C LYS A 51 -10.14 -10.39 -20.10
N ILE A 52 -10.67 -9.24 -19.71
CA ILE A 52 -12.03 -8.79 -20.03
C ILE A 52 -12.06 -7.78 -21.20
N ILE A 53 -11.04 -7.82 -22.08
CA ILE A 53 -10.92 -6.94 -23.25
C ILE A 53 -12.16 -7.08 -24.15
N GLY A 54 -12.74 -5.95 -24.54
CA GLY A 54 -13.82 -5.93 -25.54
C GLY A 54 -15.20 -6.31 -25.01
N VAL A 55 -15.33 -6.64 -23.72
CA VAL A 55 -16.62 -6.89 -23.11
C VAL A 55 -17.20 -5.57 -22.56
N ALA A 56 -18.41 -5.22 -23.00
CA ALA A 56 -19.04 -3.96 -22.65
C ALA A 56 -19.53 -3.96 -21.18
N ASN A 57 -19.39 -2.80 -20.51
CA ASN A 57 -20.01 -2.48 -19.21
C ASN A 57 -19.58 -3.33 -18.00
N HIS A 58 -18.34 -3.81 -17.95
CA HIS A 58 -17.84 -4.41 -16.71
C HIS A 58 -17.36 -3.37 -15.71
N ILE A 59 -17.62 -3.67 -14.45
CA ILE A 59 -17.13 -2.97 -13.28
C ILE A 59 -16.05 -3.84 -12.64
N VAL A 60 -14.92 -3.23 -12.30
CA VAL A 60 -13.87 -3.80 -11.44
C VAL A 60 -13.88 -3.04 -10.13
N GLU A 61 -14.13 -3.75 -9.04
CA GLU A 61 -14.15 -3.22 -7.68
C GLU A 61 -12.79 -3.41 -7.02
N ILE A 62 -12.26 -2.36 -6.41
CA ILE A 62 -10.99 -2.37 -5.66
C ILE A 62 -11.18 -1.68 -4.31
N SER A 63 -10.40 -2.04 -3.28
CA SER A 63 -10.47 -1.35 -1.98
C SER A 63 -9.37 -0.31 -1.73
N HIS A 64 -8.30 -0.38 -2.51
CA HIS A 64 -7.18 0.54 -2.46
C HIS A 64 -6.45 0.51 -3.81
N ILE A 65 -5.34 1.24 -3.93
CA ILE A 65 -4.42 1.12 -5.06
C ILE A 65 -3.00 0.99 -4.53
N ASP A 66 -2.34 -0.06 -4.97
CA ASP A 66 -0.92 -0.33 -4.81
C ASP A 66 -0.41 -1.08 -6.05
N ALA A 67 0.82 -1.57 -5.99
CA ALA A 67 1.43 -2.27 -7.11
C ALA A 67 0.71 -3.57 -7.47
N ASP A 68 0.25 -4.31 -6.47
CA ASP A 68 -0.42 -5.59 -6.66
C ASP A 68 -1.80 -5.38 -7.31
N THR A 69 -2.58 -4.45 -6.76
CA THR A 69 -3.88 -4.04 -7.30
C THR A 69 -3.75 -3.51 -8.73
N LEU A 70 -2.78 -2.62 -8.99
CA LEU A 70 -2.57 -2.04 -10.32
C LEU A 70 -2.22 -3.12 -11.36
N LEU A 71 -1.37 -4.08 -11.01
CA LEU A 71 -1.02 -5.21 -11.88
C LEU A 71 -2.21 -6.14 -12.12
N GLY A 72 -3.04 -6.39 -11.10
CA GLY A 72 -4.29 -7.12 -11.24
C GLY A 72 -5.26 -6.44 -12.21
N ILE A 73 -5.45 -5.12 -12.08
CA ILE A 73 -6.27 -4.33 -13.02
C ILE A 73 -5.67 -4.40 -14.44
N TRP A 74 -4.36 -4.25 -14.58
CA TRP A 74 -3.69 -4.32 -15.88
C TRP A 74 -3.94 -5.66 -16.58
N ARG A 75 -3.72 -6.78 -15.87
CA ARG A 75 -4.00 -8.14 -16.35
C ARG A 75 -5.46 -8.27 -16.77
N MET A 76 -6.37 -7.85 -15.90
CA MET A 76 -7.81 -8.00 -16.13
C MET A 76 -8.31 -7.16 -17.30
N ALA A 77 -7.99 -5.86 -17.31
CA ALA A 77 -8.37 -4.97 -18.41
C ALA A 77 -7.63 -5.27 -19.72
N GLY A 78 -6.65 -6.18 -19.69
CA GLY A 78 -5.90 -6.65 -20.84
C GLY A 78 -5.17 -5.56 -21.59
N PHE A 79 -4.79 -4.50 -20.87
CA PHE A 79 -3.75 -3.58 -21.32
C PHE A 79 -2.47 -4.39 -21.49
N ASN A 80 -1.90 -4.40 -22.70
CA ASN A 80 -0.73 -5.18 -23.15
C ASN A 80 -0.23 -6.19 -22.14
N ASP A 81 -0.55 -7.46 -22.40
CA ASP A 81 -0.20 -8.60 -21.56
C ASP A 81 1.17 -8.39 -20.89
N PRO A 82 1.24 -8.40 -19.55
CA PRO A 82 2.50 -8.26 -18.82
C PRO A 82 3.61 -9.21 -19.26
N THR A 83 3.28 -10.27 -20.00
CA THR A 83 4.22 -11.24 -20.56
C THR A 83 4.92 -10.83 -21.86
N SER A 84 4.57 -9.71 -22.53
CA SER A 84 5.35 -9.23 -23.68
C SER A 84 6.23 -8.04 -23.28
N ASP A 85 7.44 -8.36 -22.83
CA ASP A 85 8.64 -7.50 -22.70
C ASP A 85 8.74 -6.50 -21.53
N TRP A 86 7.66 -6.11 -20.84
CA TRP A 86 7.73 -5.05 -19.81
C TRP A 86 7.75 -5.52 -18.34
N LEU A 87 7.16 -6.68 -17.98
CA LEU A 87 7.31 -7.25 -16.62
C LEU A 87 8.51 -8.19 -16.46
N GLY A 88 9.28 -8.47 -17.50
CA GLY A 88 10.46 -9.36 -17.41
C GLY A 88 11.51 -8.89 -16.39
N TRP A 89 11.48 -7.61 -16.02
CA TRP A 89 12.36 -6.97 -15.05
C TRP A 89 11.80 -6.95 -13.62
N LEU A 90 10.51 -7.18 -13.45
CA LEU A 90 9.85 -7.11 -12.15
C LEU A 90 9.92 -8.46 -11.46
N ASP A 91 10.62 -8.51 -10.33
CA ASP A 91 10.62 -9.70 -9.47
C ASP A 91 9.25 -9.80 -8.77
N LEU A 92 8.34 -10.54 -9.40
CA LEU A 92 6.97 -10.72 -8.89
C LEU A 92 6.95 -11.43 -7.53
N LYS A 93 7.93 -12.28 -7.23
CA LYS A 93 8.03 -12.93 -5.92
C LYS A 93 8.41 -11.91 -4.86
N MET A 94 9.34 -11.02 -5.16
CA MET A 94 9.70 -9.93 -4.26
C MET A 94 8.53 -8.94 -4.08
N LEU A 95 7.77 -8.62 -5.14
CA LEU A 95 6.58 -7.77 -5.03
C LEU A 95 5.58 -8.37 -4.05
N GLU A 96 5.25 -9.66 -4.19
CA GLU A 96 4.35 -10.36 -3.26
C GLU A 96 4.88 -10.31 -1.82
N GLN A 97 6.20 -10.46 -1.62
CA GLN A 97 6.79 -10.34 -0.27
C GLN A 97 6.68 -8.91 0.29
N ILE A 98 6.85 -7.88 -0.55
CA ILE A 98 6.68 -6.48 -0.15
C ILE A 98 5.22 -6.20 0.17
N ASP A 99 4.28 -6.74 -0.60
CA ASP A 99 2.85 -6.55 -0.37
C ASP A 99 2.42 -7.14 0.98
N LEU A 100 2.80 -8.41 1.23
CA LEU A 100 2.43 -9.12 2.46
C LEU A 100 3.12 -8.59 3.72
N ASN A 101 4.34 -8.07 3.61
CA ASN A 101 5.17 -7.72 4.78
C ASN A 101 5.55 -6.24 4.86
N GLY A 102 5.15 -5.44 3.87
CA GLY A 102 5.63 -4.07 3.69
C GLY A 102 7.04 -3.99 3.11
N THR A 103 7.55 -2.75 3.01
CA THR A 103 8.88 -2.43 2.45
C THR A 103 10.04 -2.64 3.42
N SER A 104 9.76 -3.07 4.66
CA SER A 104 10.75 -3.25 5.71
C SER A 104 11.80 -4.30 5.35
N GLY A 105 13.07 -3.98 5.56
CA GLY A 105 14.17 -4.92 5.32
C GLY A 105 14.43 -5.25 3.84
N VAL A 106 13.70 -4.65 2.89
CA VAL A 106 13.93 -4.87 1.47
C VAL A 106 15.05 -3.93 0.98
N PRO A 107 16.17 -4.47 0.45
CA PRO A 107 17.23 -3.64 -0.10
C PRO A 107 16.73 -2.82 -1.30
N PRO A 108 17.28 -1.61 -1.55
CA PRO A 108 16.96 -0.82 -2.73
C PRO A 108 17.15 -1.61 -4.04
N CYS A 109 16.08 -1.72 -4.81
CA CYS A 109 16.04 -2.41 -6.11
C CYS A 109 14.86 -1.90 -6.94
N ASP A 110 14.84 -2.23 -8.23
CA ASP A 110 13.79 -1.76 -9.16
C ASP A 110 12.39 -2.22 -8.75
N THR A 111 12.23 -3.44 -8.21
CA THR A 111 10.94 -3.92 -7.71
C THR A 111 10.44 -3.07 -6.54
N LEU A 112 11.30 -2.78 -5.55
CA LEU A 112 10.94 -1.92 -4.43
C LEU A 112 10.56 -0.51 -4.91
N PHE A 113 11.37 0.06 -5.81
CA PHE A 113 11.09 1.38 -6.36
C PHE A 113 9.81 1.40 -7.19
N PHE A 114 9.52 0.36 -7.95
CA PHE A 114 8.25 0.24 -8.65
C PHE A 114 7.07 0.31 -7.67
N VAL A 115 7.10 -0.47 -6.57
CA VAL A 115 6.04 -0.46 -5.56
C VAL A 115 5.85 0.92 -4.93
N ILE A 116 6.94 1.57 -4.53
CA ILE A 116 6.92 2.93 -3.99
C ILE A 116 6.40 3.93 -5.04
N GLY A 117 6.82 3.77 -6.29
CA GLY A 117 6.46 4.62 -7.42
C GLY A 117 4.97 4.58 -7.73
N VAL A 118 4.34 3.41 -7.67
CA VAL A 118 2.88 3.27 -7.84
C VAL A 118 2.15 4.10 -6.78
N SER A 119 2.56 3.98 -5.52
CA SER A 119 2.00 4.75 -4.41
C SER A 119 2.21 6.26 -4.58
N GLU A 120 3.40 6.69 -5.02
CA GLU A 120 3.72 8.09 -5.24
C GLU A 120 2.88 8.69 -6.38
N ILE A 121 2.77 7.98 -7.50
CA ILE A 121 2.00 8.43 -8.65
C ILE A 121 0.52 8.51 -8.29
N ALA A 122 -0.05 7.49 -7.64
CA ALA A 122 -1.44 7.51 -7.17
C ALA A 122 -1.73 8.75 -6.31
N LYS A 123 -0.84 9.06 -5.35
CA LYS A 123 -0.95 10.28 -4.52
C LYS A 123 -0.87 11.56 -5.35
N SER A 124 0.06 11.64 -6.29
CA SER A 124 0.23 12.82 -7.16
C SER A 124 -0.99 13.10 -8.04
N LEU A 125 -1.75 12.06 -8.37
CA LEU A 125 -3.00 12.14 -9.14
C LEU A 125 -4.23 12.35 -8.26
N GLY A 126 -4.05 12.46 -6.94
CA GLY A 126 -5.15 12.65 -6.00
C GLY A 126 -6.04 11.41 -5.85
N PHE A 127 -5.48 10.21 -5.96
CA PHE A 127 -6.24 8.98 -5.72
C PHE A 127 -6.94 9.04 -4.34
N PRO A 128 -8.27 8.87 -4.27
CA PRO A 128 -9.02 9.13 -3.05
C PRO A 128 -8.78 8.06 -1.99
N ARG A 129 -9.03 8.41 -0.72
CA ARG A 129 -9.23 7.39 0.32
C ARG A 129 -10.61 6.78 0.16
N VAL A 130 -10.71 5.49 0.46
CA VAL A 130 -11.99 4.76 0.41
C VAL A 130 -13.05 5.43 1.30
N ALA A 131 -14.24 5.62 0.75
CA ALA A 131 -15.40 6.19 1.43
C ALA A 131 -16.53 5.15 1.60
N ASP A 132 -17.62 5.52 2.27
CA ASP A 132 -18.80 4.66 2.38
C ASP A 132 -19.48 4.41 1.02
N GLU A 133 -19.60 5.47 0.21
CA GLU A 133 -20.16 5.41 -1.13
C GLU A 133 -19.08 4.99 -2.15
N PRO A 134 -19.41 4.12 -3.13
CA PRO A 134 -18.50 3.78 -4.22
C PRO A 134 -18.03 5.01 -5.00
N GLN A 135 -16.73 5.06 -5.30
CA GLN A 135 -16.13 6.18 -6.04
C GLN A 135 -15.58 5.71 -7.38
N ASP A 136 -15.95 6.37 -8.47
CA ASP A 136 -15.37 6.08 -9.79
C ASP A 136 -13.95 6.63 -9.88
N VAL A 137 -12.97 5.72 -9.92
CA VAL A 137 -11.54 6.02 -10.03
C VAL A 137 -10.99 5.67 -11.42
N THR A 138 -11.86 5.34 -12.37
CA THR A 138 -11.47 4.99 -13.75
C THR A 138 -10.54 6.02 -14.38
N PRO A 139 -10.78 7.35 -14.31
CA PRO A 139 -9.90 8.33 -14.95
C PRO A 139 -8.48 8.31 -14.37
N ILE A 140 -8.36 8.18 -13.04
CA ILE A 140 -7.07 8.19 -12.34
C ILE A 140 -6.29 6.92 -12.68
N VAL A 141 -6.92 5.75 -12.57
CA VAL A 141 -6.24 4.48 -12.89
C VAL A 141 -5.83 4.45 -14.36
N ARG A 142 -6.65 4.97 -15.28
CA ARG A 142 -6.26 5.08 -16.70
C ARG A 142 -5.08 6.02 -16.91
N GLU A 143 -4.98 7.11 -16.15
CA GLU A 143 -3.82 7.98 -16.20
C GLU A 143 -2.56 7.29 -15.66
N MET A 144 -2.67 6.54 -14.56
CA MET A 144 -1.57 5.71 -14.05
C MET A 144 -1.09 4.71 -15.10
N ILE A 145 -2.02 3.96 -15.68
CA ILE A 145 -1.76 2.98 -16.75
C ILE A 145 -1.18 3.67 -18.00
N GLY A 146 -1.62 4.90 -18.28
CA GLY A 146 -1.18 5.69 -19.43
C GLY A 146 0.20 6.35 -19.26
N ARG A 147 0.80 6.35 -18.05
CA ARG A 147 2.17 6.80 -17.83
C ARG A 147 3.11 5.84 -18.57
N LYS A 148 3.93 6.40 -19.47
CA LYS A 148 4.42 5.71 -20.68
C LYS A 148 5.63 4.80 -20.48
N SER A 149 6.03 4.43 -19.27
CA SER A 149 6.93 3.28 -19.06
C SER A 149 7.00 2.81 -17.60
N PHE A 150 7.38 1.56 -17.38
CA PHE A 150 7.83 1.04 -16.09
C PHE A 150 8.92 1.92 -15.44
N ALA A 151 9.82 2.48 -16.27
CA ALA A 151 10.88 3.36 -15.81
C ALA A 151 10.35 4.64 -15.14
N ASP A 152 9.16 5.14 -15.53
CA ASP A 152 8.54 6.29 -14.87
C ASP A 152 8.15 5.97 -13.43
N PHE A 153 7.60 4.76 -13.20
CA PHE A 153 7.27 4.29 -11.86
C PHE A 153 8.54 4.09 -11.02
N VAL A 154 9.56 3.44 -11.58
CA VAL A 154 10.84 3.23 -10.87
C VAL A 154 11.51 4.57 -10.53
N ALA A 155 11.56 5.53 -11.46
CA ALA A 155 12.14 6.85 -11.21
C ALA A 155 11.38 7.64 -10.14
N ALA A 156 10.04 7.60 -10.17
CA ALA A 156 9.20 8.18 -9.12
C ALA A 156 9.48 7.52 -7.77
N GLY A 157 9.62 6.20 -7.75
CA GLY A 157 9.97 5.42 -6.57
C GLY A 157 11.33 5.73 -5.98
N GLN A 158 12.36 5.83 -6.82
CA GLN A 158 13.71 6.24 -6.42
C GLN A 158 13.70 7.62 -5.77
N THR A 159 12.99 8.56 -6.39
CA THR A 159 12.85 9.92 -5.86
C THR A 159 12.13 9.92 -4.51
N ALA A 160 11.01 9.21 -4.41
CA ALA A 160 10.24 9.10 -3.18
C ALA A 160 11.02 8.40 -2.06
N HIS A 161 11.74 7.32 -2.38
CA HIS A 161 12.60 6.61 -1.43
C HIS A 161 13.74 7.49 -0.92
N ALA A 162 14.43 8.23 -1.80
CA ALA A 162 15.48 9.15 -1.39
C ALA A 162 14.96 10.25 -0.44
N ARG A 163 13.75 10.78 -0.69
CA ARG A 163 13.09 11.72 0.24
C ARG A 163 12.73 11.06 1.57
N SER A 164 12.24 9.82 1.55
CA SER A 164 11.93 9.05 2.77
C SER A 164 13.19 8.80 3.60
N GLU A 165 14.30 8.41 2.99
CA GLU A 165 15.61 8.25 3.65
C GLU A 165 16.13 9.57 4.23
N ALA A 166 15.94 10.68 3.52
CA ALA A 166 16.28 12.02 4.02
C ALA A 166 15.42 12.37 5.25
N ALA A 167 14.11 12.14 5.20
CA ALA A 167 13.20 12.34 6.34
C ALA A 167 13.57 11.44 7.52
N TYR A 168 13.90 10.17 7.28
CA TYR A 168 14.37 9.24 8.31
C TYR A 168 15.57 9.80 9.09
N ARG A 169 16.52 10.44 8.41
CA ARG A 169 17.72 11.00 9.05
C ARG A 169 17.43 12.34 9.74
N THR A 170 16.69 13.22 9.07
CA THR A 170 16.53 14.62 9.49
C THR A 170 15.40 14.83 10.51
N CYS A 171 14.36 14.01 10.46
CA CYS A 171 13.21 14.11 11.36
C CYS A 171 13.41 13.34 12.68
N ARG A 172 14.52 12.59 12.83
CA ARG A 172 14.82 11.81 14.02
C ARG A 172 15.04 12.72 15.23
N GLN A 173 14.24 12.52 16.27
CA GLN A 173 14.34 13.27 17.52
C GLN A 173 15.13 12.51 18.59
N GLY A 174 15.07 11.18 18.57
CA GLY A 174 15.83 10.38 19.52
C GLY A 174 15.58 8.89 19.39
N ILE A 175 16.46 8.11 20.01
CA ILE A 175 16.31 6.68 20.20
C ILE A 175 16.52 6.41 21.69
N SER A 176 15.69 5.56 22.28
CA SER A 176 15.78 5.15 23.68
C SER A 176 17.14 4.53 23.99
N PRO A 177 17.64 4.57 25.24
CA PRO A 177 18.96 4.03 25.59
C PRO A 177 19.21 2.56 25.22
N ASN A 178 18.16 1.73 25.18
CA ASN A 178 18.26 0.32 24.78
C ASN A 178 18.17 0.10 23.25
N GLY A 179 18.07 1.18 22.46
CA GLY A 179 17.96 1.14 21.00
C GLY A 179 16.61 0.67 20.44
N LYS A 180 15.63 0.30 21.27
CA LYS A 180 14.41 -0.41 20.79
C LYS A 180 13.23 0.49 20.45
N VAL A 181 13.20 1.71 20.97
CA VAL A 181 12.13 2.67 20.68
C VAL A 181 12.75 3.92 20.07
N GLY A 182 12.24 4.36 18.94
CA GLY A 182 12.68 5.59 18.29
C GLY A 182 11.55 6.57 18.08
N PHE A 183 11.89 7.86 18.09
CA PHE A 183 10.96 8.97 17.95
C PHE A 183 11.34 9.85 16.75
N TRP A 184 10.37 10.07 15.87
CA TRP A 184 10.44 10.98 14.73
C TRP A 184 9.34 12.02 14.79
N ALA A 185 9.65 13.24 14.38
CA ALA A 185 8.69 14.33 14.25
C ALA A 185 8.67 14.83 12.81
N ILE A 186 7.51 14.74 12.15
CA ILE A 186 7.36 15.00 10.72
C ILE A 186 6.34 16.10 10.44
N GLY A 187 6.64 16.93 9.45
CA GLY A 187 5.77 17.90 8.82
C GLY A 187 4.81 17.26 7.81
N LYS A 188 4.06 18.12 7.10
CA LYS A 188 3.13 17.68 6.05
C LYS A 188 3.86 17.11 4.82
N ASP A 189 5.08 17.57 4.58
CA ASP A 189 5.86 17.29 3.37
C ASP A 189 6.97 16.25 3.60
N ASP A 190 7.08 15.70 4.82
CA ASP A 190 8.12 14.73 5.20
C ASP A 190 7.60 13.29 5.00
N PRO A 191 8.04 12.56 3.95
CA PRO A 191 7.46 11.28 3.58
C PRO A 191 8.16 10.13 4.31
N LEU A 192 8.20 10.19 5.65
CA LEU A 192 8.83 9.15 6.46
C LEU A 192 8.13 7.79 6.27
N ASP A 193 8.90 6.79 5.85
CA ASP A 193 8.53 5.38 5.99
C ASP A 193 8.74 4.95 7.46
N PRO A 194 7.68 4.69 8.24
CA PRO A 194 7.79 4.32 9.65
C PRO A 194 8.41 2.93 9.86
N SER A 195 8.62 2.18 8.79
CA SER A 195 9.16 0.83 8.81
C SER A 195 10.68 0.77 8.58
N ARG A 196 11.25 1.84 8.00
CA ARG A 196 12.70 2.00 7.80
C ARG A 196 13.54 1.82 9.08
N PRO A 197 13.13 2.32 10.26
CA PRO A 197 13.91 2.15 11.49
C PRO A 197 14.11 0.68 11.91
N TYR A 198 13.27 -0.27 11.46
CA TYR A 198 13.40 -1.69 11.79
C TYR A 198 14.75 -2.27 11.33
N GLN A 199 15.27 -1.78 10.20
CA GLN A 199 16.58 -2.19 9.68
C GLN A 199 17.74 -1.78 10.60
N ASP A 200 17.54 -0.75 11.43
CA ASP A 200 18.53 -0.25 12.39
C ASP A 200 18.29 -0.84 13.80
N GLY A 201 17.40 -1.83 13.92
CA GLY A 201 17.12 -2.56 15.17
C GLY A 201 16.12 -1.89 16.11
N VAL A 202 15.43 -0.84 15.65
CA VAL A 202 14.41 -0.10 16.40
C VAL A 202 13.06 -0.80 16.27
N GLY A 203 12.64 -1.58 17.27
CA GLY A 203 11.40 -2.38 17.17
C GLY A 203 10.08 -1.63 17.34
N VAL A 204 10.10 -0.40 17.89
CA VAL A 204 8.91 0.46 18.05
C VAL A 204 9.24 1.87 17.57
N VAL A 205 8.39 2.40 16.70
CA VAL A 205 8.57 3.71 16.07
C VAL A 205 7.40 4.59 16.43
N VAL A 206 7.68 5.67 17.14
CA VAL A 206 6.72 6.72 17.49
C VAL A 206 6.90 7.87 16.51
N VAL A 207 5.82 8.27 15.85
CA VAL A 207 5.82 9.36 14.87
C VAL A 207 4.87 10.44 15.34
N TYR A 208 5.40 11.62 15.64
CA TYR A 208 4.59 12.83 15.82
C TYR A 208 4.38 13.54 14.49
N ARG A 209 3.12 13.77 14.12
CA ARG A 209 2.71 14.47 12.90
C ARG A 209 2.26 15.88 13.26
N SER A 210 3.13 16.86 13.05
CA SER A 210 2.87 18.25 13.48
C SER A 210 1.64 18.87 12.80
N HIS A 211 1.37 18.50 11.54
CA HIS A 211 0.25 19.01 10.76
C HIS A 211 -1.13 18.47 11.19
N TYR A 212 -1.17 17.34 11.90
CA TYR A 212 -2.40 16.83 12.54
C TYR A 212 -2.38 16.96 14.06
N GLN A 213 -1.24 17.39 14.63
CA GLN A 213 -0.96 17.35 16.06
C GLN A 213 -1.29 15.97 16.65
N SER A 214 -0.86 14.91 15.99
CA SER A 214 -1.21 13.53 16.34
C SER A 214 0.03 12.66 16.50
N VAL A 215 -0.11 11.56 17.25
CA VAL A 215 0.95 10.56 17.43
C VAL A 215 0.52 9.26 16.75
N SER A 216 1.44 8.62 16.05
CA SER A 216 1.28 7.27 15.52
C SER A 216 2.34 6.36 16.13
N ILE A 217 1.94 5.12 16.44
CA ILE A 217 2.84 4.09 16.96
C ILE A 217 2.84 2.93 15.97
N TYR A 218 4.04 2.60 15.49
CA TYR A 218 4.31 1.49 14.59
C TYR A 218 5.21 0.49 15.31
N CYS A 219 4.96 -0.80 15.11
CA CYS A 219 5.76 -1.88 15.67
C CYS A 219 6.26 -2.78 14.55
N ASP A 220 7.50 -3.25 14.70
CA ASP A 220 8.01 -4.35 13.90
C ASP A 220 6.96 -5.50 13.90
N PRO A 221 6.57 -6.05 12.75
CA PRO A 221 5.57 -7.12 12.68
C PRO A 221 5.89 -8.33 13.57
N THR A 222 7.17 -8.61 13.81
CA THR A 222 7.65 -9.71 14.67
C THR A 222 7.62 -9.36 16.16
N SER A 223 7.43 -8.08 16.50
CA SER A 223 7.33 -7.62 17.88
C SER A 223 6.13 -8.24 18.59
N GLN A 224 6.25 -8.55 19.87
CA GLN A 224 5.11 -8.97 20.70
C GLN A 224 4.15 -7.82 21.04
N TYR A 225 4.58 -6.56 20.90
CA TYR A 225 3.80 -5.40 21.30
C TYR A 225 2.71 -5.05 20.29
N ALA A 226 1.52 -4.69 20.79
CA ALA A 226 0.38 -4.25 19.99
C ALA A 226 -0.38 -3.18 20.76
N PHE A 227 -0.76 -2.11 20.09
CA PHE A 227 -1.27 -0.87 20.71
C PHE A 227 -2.64 -0.42 20.18
N GLY A 228 -3.06 -0.86 18.98
CA GLY A 228 -4.40 -0.57 18.48
C GLY A 228 -5.50 -1.13 19.39
N GLY A 229 -6.53 -0.31 19.65
CA GLY A 229 -7.64 -0.62 20.56
C GLY A 229 -7.26 -0.52 22.05
N LYS A 230 -6.12 0.10 22.38
CA LYS A 230 -5.64 0.23 23.76
C LYS A 230 -5.41 1.69 24.14
N GLU A 231 -5.57 1.96 25.43
CA GLU A 231 -5.15 3.22 26.02
C GLU A 231 -3.69 3.13 26.47
N VAL A 232 -2.87 4.07 26.03
CA VAL A 232 -1.44 4.16 26.38
C VAL A 232 -1.15 5.57 26.83
N GLY A 233 -0.74 5.74 28.10
CA GLY A 233 -0.45 7.05 28.66
C GLY A 233 -1.63 8.03 28.62
N GLY A 234 -2.86 7.53 28.79
CA GLY A 234 -4.09 8.35 28.75
C GLY A 234 -4.64 8.62 27.35
N ILE A 235 -4.01 8.09 26.30
CA ILE A 235 -4.44 8.29 24.91
C ILE A 235 -4.97 6.97 24.35
N MET A 236 -6.20 6.98 23.81
CA MET A 236 -6.77 5.84 23.09
C MET A 236 -6.19 5.77 21.68
N PHE A 237 -5.49 4.67 21.37
CA PHE A 237 -4.96 4.42 20.03
C PHE A 237 -5.90 3.52 19.24
N ALA A 238 -6.28 3.95 18.03
CA ALA A 238 -7.15 3.19 17.12
C ALA A 238 -6.41 2.80 15.84
N GLY A 239 -6.93 1.80 15.12
CA GLY A 239 -6.35 1.27 13.88
C GLY A 239 -5.75 -0.12 14.05
N HIS A 240 -4.83 -0.48 13.14
CA HIS A 240 -4.21 -1.80 13.13
C HIS A 240 -3.40 -2.03 14.42
N PRO A 241 -3.42 -3.24 15.03
CA PRO A 241 -2.71 -3.50 16.28
C PRO A 241 -1.22 -3.12 16.28
N LYS A 242 -0.55 -3.20 15.12
CA LYS A 242 0.88 -2.84 14.93
C LYS A 242 1.13 -1.47 14.29
N ALA A 243 0.07 -0.78 13.86
CA ALA A 243 0.15 0.52 13.19
C ALA A 243 -1.10 1.33 13.55
N CYS A 244 -1.01 2.09 14.63
CA CYS A 244 -2.16 2.78 15.22
C CYS A 244 -1.86 4.26 15.45
N GLY A 245 -2.91 5.06 15.58
CA GLY A 245 -2.80 6.51 15.77
C GLY A 245 -3.69 7.01 16.89
N SER A 246 -3.26 8.11 17.52
CA SER A 246 -4.10 8.92 18.38
C SER A 246 -5.11 9.70 17.53
N PRO A 247 -6.22 10.17 18.14
CA PRO A 247 -6.99 11.28 17.60
C PRO A 247 -6.08 12.49 17.27
N PRO A 248 -6.46 13.32 16.29
CA PRO A 248 -5.84 14.63 16.09
C PRO A 248 -5.88 15.47 17.37
N GLY A 249 -4.88 16.34 17.55
CA GLY A 249 -4.70 17.11 18.79
C GLY A 249 -5.85 18.07 19.15
N HIS A 250 -6.73 18.40 18.20
CA HIS A 250 -7.95 19.17 18.48
C HIS A 250 -9.09 18.33 19.07
N TYR A 251 -8.90 17.02 19.22
CA TYR A 251 -9.81 16.09 19.90
C TYR A 251 -9.22 15.48 21.18
N LEU A 252 -7.99 15.85 21.54
CA LEU A 252 -7.30 15.45 22.77
C LEU A 252 -7.40 16.58 23.82
#